data_AF-A0A2K3KLW3-F1
#
_entry.id   AF-A0A2K3KLW3-F1
#
_cell.length_a   1.000
_cell.length_b   1.000
_cell.length_c   1.000
_cell.angle_alpha   90.00
_cell.angle_beta   90.00
_cell.angle_gamma   90.00
#
_symmetry.space_group_name_H-M   'P 1'
#
loop_
_entity.id
_entity.type
_entity.pdbx_description
1 polymer ?
#
loop_
_entity_poly.entity_id
_entity_poly.type
_entity_poly.pdbx_seq_one_letter_code
_entity_poly.pdbx_strand_id
1 'polypeptide(L)' 'MEEDNNWEPLLLGRPFLATSRALIDVEMGELMLRTDDQQ' A
#
# COMPACT_ATOMS: atom_id res chain seq x y z
N MET A 1 17.30 -20.90 -4.91
CA MET A 1 16.05 -20.25 -4.48
C MET A 1 15.84 -19.11 -5.44
N GLU A 2 15.08 -19.34 -6.50
CA GLU A 2 14.85 -18.36 -7.57
C GLU A 2 13.34 -18.16 -7.70
N GLU A 3 12.74 -17.46 -6.74
CA GLU A 3 11.32 -17.09 -6.80
C GLU A 3 11.08 -15.63 -6.35
N ASP A 4 12.10 -14.77 -6.36
CA ASP A 4 11.98 -13.38 -5.87
C ASP A 4 12.17 -12.30 -6.95
N ASN A 5 12.25 -12.71 -8.22
CA ASN A 5 12.59 -11.81 -9.34
C ASN A 5 11.42 -11.47 -10.27
N ASN A 6 10.17 -11.79 -9.90
CA ASN A 6 8.99 -11.58 -10.76
C ASN A 6 7.92 -10.66 -10.15
N TRP A 7 8.28 -9.82 -9.19
CA TRP A 7 7.37 -8.78 -8.71
C TRP A 7 7.71 -7.46 -9.42
N GLU A 8 6.70 -6.85 -10.04
CA GLU A 8 6.81 -5.49 -10.56
C GLU A 8 6.39 -4.51 -9.45
N PRO A 9 7.19 -3.48 -9.14
CA PRO A 9 6.85 -2.52 -8.10
C PRO A 9 5.58 -1.73 -8.48
N LEU A 10 4.56 -1.77 -7.62
CA LEU A 10 3.38 -0.91 -7.74
C LEU A 10 3.65 0.44 -7.07
N LEU A 11 3.76 1.51 -7.86
CA LEU A 11 3.92 2.87 -7.35
C LEU A 11 2.56 3.55 -7.14
N LEU A 12 2.17 3.71 -5.88
CA LEU A 12 0.98 4.46 -5.51
C LEU A 12 1.33 5.94 -5.28
N GLY A 13 0.85 6.82 -6.16
CA GLY A 13 1.04 8.25 -6.01
C GLY A 13 0.20 8.85 -4.88
N ARG A 14 0.59 10.05 -4.44
CA ARG A 14 -0.16 10.84 -3.43
C ARG A 14 -1.66 10.98 -3.72
N PRO A 15 -2.12 11.20 -4.98
CA PRO A 15 -3.55 11.28 -5.27
C PRO A 15 -4.32 10.00 -4.89
N PHE A 16 -3.72 8.83 -5.14
CA PHE A 16 -4.32 7.54 -4.80
C PHE A 16 -4.40 7.36 -3.28
N LEU A 17 -3.27 7.57 -2.59
CA LEU A 17 -3.17 7.46 -1.12
C LEU A 17 -4.12 8.43 -0.39
N ALA A 18 -4.30 9.64 -0.93
CA ALA A 18 -5.21 10.63 -0.37
C ALA A 18 -6.68 10.20 -0.51
N THR A 19 -7.05 9.58 -1.65
CA THR A 19 -8.42 9.13 -1.92
C THR A 19 -8.83 8.00 -0.98
N SER A 20 -7.94 7.03 -0.76
CA SER A 20 -8.17 5.89 0.15
C SER A 20 -8.03 6.24 1.64
N ARG A 21 -7.68 7.49 1.97
CA ARG A 21 -7.31 7.93 3.33
C ARG A 21 -6.29 6.97 3.96
N ALA A 22 -5.22 6.69 3.21
CA ALA A 22 -4.20 5.74 3.63
C ALA A 22 -3.58 6.12 4.98
N LEU A 23 -3.36 5.12 5.85
CA LEU A 23 -2.54 5.24 7.05
C LEU A 23 -1.19 4.57 6.77
N ILE A 24 -0.11 5.28 7.07
CA ILE A 24 1.26 4.83 6.80
C ILE A 24 2.00 4.82 8.13
N ASP A 25 2.41 3.64 8.57
CA ASP A 25 3.35 3.48 9.67
C ASP A 25 4.76 3.32 9.07
N VAL A 26 5.56 4.38 9.17
CA VAL A 26 6.93 4.41 8.61
C VAL A 26 7.90 3.60 9.47
N GLU A 27 7.66 3.48 10.78
CA GLU A 27 8.53 2.73 11.68
C GLU A 27 8.37 1.22 11.47
N MET A 28 7.13 0.76 11.32
CA MET A 28 6.81 -0.65 11.07
C MET A 28 6.86 -1.05 9.59
N GLY A 29 6.86 -0.08 8.67
CA GLY A 29 6.84 -0.33 7.23
C GLY A 29 5.48 -0.80 6.71
N GLU A 30 4.39 -0.40 7.38
CA GLU A 30 3.04 -0.84 7.07
C GLU A 30 2.23 0.23 6.33
N LEU A 31 1.39 -0.22 5.39
CA LEU A 31 0.43 0.59 4.66
C LEU A 31 -0.98 0.00 4.85
N MET A 32 -1.89 0.77 5.41
CA MET A 32 -3.31 0.42 5.54
C MET A 32 -4.16 1.30 4.64
N LEU A 33 -4.98 0.66 3.79
CA LEU A 33 -5.96 1.32 2.92
C LEU A 33 -7.36 1.01 3.44
N ARG A 34 -8.23 2.03 3.52
CA ARG A 34 -9.64 1.81 3.88
C ARG A 34 -10.41 1.31 2.66
N THR A 35 -11.13 0.20 2.81
CA THR A 35 -12.10 -0.30 1.82
C THR A 35 -13.52 -0.09 2.33
N ASP A 36 -14.50 -0.02 1.43
CA ASP A 36 -15.90 0.27 1.77
C ASP A 36 -16.56 -0.84 2.63
N ASP A 37 -15.92 -2.01 2.73
CA ASP A 37 -16.38 -3.16 3.51
C ASP A 37 -16.03 -3.08 5.01
N GLN A 38 -15.30 -2.04 5.43
CA GLN A 38 -15.00 -1.77 6.85
C GLN A 38 -15.82 -0.55 7.34
N GLN A 39 -17.08 -0.81 7.68
CA GLN A 39 -17.96 0.10 8.44
C GLN A 39 -18.22 -0.47 9.84
#